data_AF-A0A842XNF0-F1
#
_entry.id   AF-A0A842XNF0-F1
#
_cell.length_a   1.000
_cell.length_b   1.000
_cell.length_c   1.000
_cell.angle_alpha   90.00
_cell.angle_beta   90.00
_cell.angle_gamma   90.00
#
_symmetry.space_group_name_H-M   'P 1'
#
loop_
_entity.id
_entity.type
_entity.pdbx_description
1 polymer ?
#
loop_
_entity_poly.entity_id
_entity_poly.type
_entity_poly.pdbx_seq_one_letter_code
_entity_poly.pdbx_strand_id
1 'polypeptide(L)'
;MMQQGPSGLESNTSPEIALLIAFAIMLVGVVLALAGRLVWRHVMSFIGGILGFLFGFTYGTAVGGPIIGLVVGFLGAMIGSAVFVFLMQVGLGVVAGLLAYIVSSTVFDSMFIGIVFAGVAFVVTIVFVEQAIGVVTAIVGGLLVGIGMLWMELFDMMVIVLIMFAIMVFGAAVQITMHRDEQRRKNAMMMAAAAPAAPAAMGRACPKCGGSLTFIPEYNRHYCYKCQRYE
;
A
#
# COMPACT_ATOMS: atom_id res chain seq x y z
N MET A 1 34.60 30.27 -6.96
CA MET A 1 34.17 29.80 -8.29
C MET A 1 32.72 29.40 -8.15
N MET A 2 31.81 30.30 -8.56
CA MET A 2 30.36 30.07 -8.48
C MET A 2 29.98 29.06 -9.55
N GLN A 3 29.42 27.93 -9.12
CA GLN A 3 28.99 26.84 -9.98
C GLN A 3 27.72 27.31 -10.70
N GLN A 4 27.86 27.71 -11.97
CA GLN A 4 26.73 27.97 -12.85
C GLN A 4 25.96 26.65 -13.03
N GLY A 5 24.73 26.61 -12.52
CA GLY A 5 23.80 25.52 -12.79
C GLY A 5 23.44 25.44 -14.29
N PRO A 6 22.91 24.31 -14.76
CA PRO A 6 22.63 24.10 -16.18
C PRO A 6 21.62 25.12 -16.71
N SER A 7 22.12 25.99 -17.59
CA SER A 7 21.44 27.13 -18.24
C SER A 7 20.41 26.75 -19.31
N GLY A 8 19.78 25.57 -19.18
CA GLY A 8 18.84 25.03 -20.18
C GLY A 8 17.36 25.31 -19.92
N LEU A 9 16.99 25.87 -18.76
CA LEU A 9 15.59 26.09 -18.34
C LEU A 9 15.22 27.57 -18.12
N GLU A 10 16.18 28.49 -18.20
CA GLU A 10 15.99 29.89 -17.79
C GLU A 10 15.49 30.83 -18.91
N SER A 11 15.40 30.41 -20.17
CA SER A 11 15.12 31.36 -21.26
C SER A 11 13.65 31.51 -21.67
N ASN A 12 12.71 30.72 -21.15
CA ASN A 12 11.29 30.79 -21.55
C ASN A 12 10.26 30.53 -20.44
N THR A 13 10.68 30.35 -19.18
CA THR A 13 9.73 30.15 -18.09
C THR A 13 9.25 31.51 -17.60
N SER A 14 8.06 31.93 -18.02
CA SER A 14 7.45 33.15 -17.49
C SER A 14 7.30 33.01 -15.96
N PRO A 15 7.39 34.12 -15.20
CA PRO A 15 7.26 34.09 -13.74
C PRO A 15 5.94 33.46 -13.27
N GLU A 16 4.89 33.56 -14.09
CA GLU A 16 3.60 32.90 -13.87
C GLU A 16 3.70 31.37 -13.93
N ILE A 17 4.44 30.81 -14.90
CA ILE A 17 4.63 29.36 -15.03
C ILE A 17 5.46 28.82 -13.85
N ALA A 18 6.47 29.57 -13.40
CA ALA A 18 7.27 29.18 -12.24
C ALA A 18 6.43 29.08 -10.96
N LEU A 19 5.55 30.06 -10.72
CA LEU A 19 4.59 30.02 -9.61
C LEU A 19 3.60 28.86 -9.73
N LEU A 20 3.10 28.59 -10.94
CA LEU A 20 2.18 27.49 -11.21
C LEU A 20 2.83 26.12 -10.94
N ILE A 21 4.10 25.95 -11.34
CA ILE A 21 4.90 24.77 -11.05
C ILE A 21 5.14 24.63 -9.54
N ALA A 22 5.51 25.70 -8.83
CA ALA A 22 5.72 25.67 -7.38
C ALA A 22 4.45 25.26 -6.62
N PHE A 23 3.31 25.82 -7.03
CA PHE A 23 2.00 25.46 -6.48
C PHE A 23 1.63 24.01 -6.79
N ALA A 24 1.89 23.54 -8.01
CA ALA A 24 1.67 22.14 -8.40
C ALA A 24 2.54 21.18 -7.57
N ILE A 25 3.83 21.49 -7.38
CA ILE A 25 4.74 20.70 -6.53
C ILE A 25 4.25 20.66 -5.09
N MET A 26 3.79 21.79 -4.55
CA MET A 26 3.22 21.86 -3.21
C MET A 26 1.98 20.96 -3.09
N LEU A 27 1.05 21.04 -4.03
CA LEU A 27 -0.15 20.19 -4.04
C LEU A 27 0.20 18.70 -4.12
N VAL A 28 1.13 18.34 -5.00
CA VAL A 28 1.63 16.96 -5.13
C VAL A 28 2.27 16.51 -3.82
N GLY A 29 3.07 17.36 -3.17
CA GLY A 29 3.69 17.07 -1.87
C GLY A 29 2.66 16.78 -0.78
N VAL A 30 1.61 17.59 -0.67
CA VAL A 30 0.52 17.37 0.30
C VAL A 30 -0.22 16.06 0.02
N VAL A 31 -0.58 15.81 -1.25
CA VAL A 31 -1.25 14.56 -1.64
C VAL A 31 -0.37 13.35 -1.34
N LEU A 32 0.93 13.43 -1.60
CA LEU A 32 1.87 12.34 -1.37
C LEU A 32 2.09 12.11 0.13
N ALA A 33 2.08 13.17 0.95
CA ALA A 33 2.19 13.07 2.40
C ALA A 33 0.96 12.40 3.04
N LEU A 34 -0.25 12.62 2.50
CA LEU A 34 -1.49 12.09 3.07
C LEU A 34 -1.92 10.75 2.44
N ALA A 35 -1.75 10.59 1.14
CA ALA A 35 -2.26 9.48 0.35
C ALA A 35 -1.17 8.63 -0.32
N GLY A 36 0.11 8.80 0.07
CA GLY A 36 1.26 8.13 -0.54
C GLY A 36 1.11 6.61 -0.64
N ARG A 37 0.58 5.97 0.41
CA ARG A 37 0.33 4.51 0.42
C ARG A 37 -0.64 4.05 -0.66
N LEU A 38 -1.70 4.83 -0.93
CA LEU A 38 -2.71 4.48 -1.92
C LEU A 38 -2.14 4.60 -3.34
N VAL A 39 -1.38 5.67 -3.58
CA VAL A 39 -0.71 5.94 -4.86
C VAL A 39 0.32 4.84 -5.15
N TRP A 40 1.12 4.46 -4.15
CA TRP A 40 2.18 3.47 -4.32
C TRP A 40 1.68 2.12 -4.84
N ARG A 41 0.56 1.61 -4.31
CA ARG A 41 -0.03 0.34 -4.78
C ARG A 41 -0.47 0.40 -6.25
N HIS A 42 -1.10 1.50 -6.66
CA HIS A 42 -1.53 1.68 -8.05
C HIS A 42 -0.34 1.82 -8.98
N VAL A 43 0.69 2.59 -8.59
CA VAL A 43 1.91 2.77 -9.38
C VAL A 43 2.63 1.44 -9.59
N MET A 44 2.80 0.62 -8.56
CA MET A 44 3.45 -0.69 -8.72
C MET A 44 2.66 -1.64 -9.62
N SER A 45 1.33 -1.70 -9.47
CA SER A 45 0.48 -2.52 -10.33
C SER A 45 0.56 -2.06 -11.80
N PHE A 46 0.65 -0.75 -12.01
CA PHE A 46 0.74 -0.18 -13.35
C PHE A 46 2.10 -0.48 -14.01
N ILE A 47 3.21 -0.32 -13.26
CA ILE A 47 4.55 -0.67 -13.73
C ILE A 47 4.63 -2.17 -14.07
N GLY A 48 4.10 -3.03 -13.19
CA GLY A 48 4.03 -4.47 -13.43
C GLY A 48 3.24 -4.83 -14.69
N GLY A 49 2.13 -4.11 -14.93
CA GLY A 49 1.34 -4.26 -16.14
C GLY A 49 2.07 -3.83 -17.41
N ILE A 50 2.79 -2.70 -17.38
CA ILE A 50 3.60 -2.22 -18.52
C ILE A 50 4.72 -3.21 -18.83
N LEU A 51 5.49 -3.62 -17.82
CA LEU A 51 6.58 -4.58 -18.01
C LEU A 51 6.04 -5.92 -18.49
N GLY A 52 4.95 -6.41 -17.88
CA GLY A 52 4.27 -7.64 -18.30
C GLY A 52 3.78 -7.57 -19.75
N PHE A 53 3.24 -6.42 -20.17
CA PHE A 53 2.84 -6.19 -21.56
C PHE A 53 4.04 -6.22 -22.50
N LEU A 54 5.10 -5.48 -22.17
CA LEU A 54 6.30 -5.40 -22.99
C LEU A 54 6.95 -6.77 -23.18
N PHE A 55 7.15 -7.53 -22.09
CA PHE A 55 7.69 -8.89 -22.18
C PHE A 55 6.73 -9.84 -22.91
N GLY A 56 5.43 -9.80 -22.62
CA GLY A 56 4.46 -10.64 -23.31
C GLY A 56 4.41 -10.36 -24.81
N PHE A 57 4.51 -9.09 -25.21
CA PHE A 57 4.52 -8.68 -26.61
C PHE A 57 5.80 -9.10 -27.32
N THR A 58 6.98 -8.87 -26.73
CA THR A 58 8.26 -9.24 -27.36
C THR A 58 8.37 -10.75 -27.55
N TYR A 59 7.99 -11.56 -26.56
CA TYR A 59 8.00 -13.01 -26.68
C TYR A 59 6.88 -13.53 -27.60
N GLY A 60 5.68 -12.96 -27.53
CA GLY A 60 4.56 -13.40 -28.36
C GLY A 60 4.75 -13.08 -29.85
N THR A 61 5.38 -11.95 -30.17
CA THR A 61 5.74 -11.60 -31.56
C THR A 61 6.80 -12.51 -32.14
N ALA A 62 7.77 -12.93 -31.32
CA ALA A 62 8.82 -13.86 -31.74
C ALA A 62 8.28 -15.25 -32.13
N VAL A 63 7.20 -15.71 -31.48
CA VAL A 63 6.63 -17.05 -31.70
C VAL A 63 5.55 -17.06 -32.79
N GLY A 64 4.68 -16.03 -32.82
CA GLY A 64 3.43 -16.08 -33.59
C GLY A 64 3.10 -14.82 -34.38
N GLY A 65 4.03 -13.88 -34.52
CA GLY A 65 3.81 -12.62 -35.21
C GLY A 65 2.99 -11.60 -34.39
N PRO A 66 2.64 -10.45 -34.98
CA PRO A 66 2.16 -9.26 -34.25
C PRO A 66 0.82 -9.46 -33.52
N ILE A 67 -0.10 -10.24 -34.10
CA ILE A 67 -1.42 -10.48 -33.50
C ILE A 67 -1.28 -11.36 -32.25
N ILE A 68 -0.51 -12.44 -32.33
CA ILE A 68 -0.24 -13.32 -31.19
C ILE A 68 0.56 -12.55 -30.12
N GLY A 69 1.51 -11.70 -30.54
CA GLY A 69 2.20 -10.76 -29.67
C GLY A 69 1.27 -9.88 -28.84
N LEU A 70 0.26 -9.27 -29.46
CA LEU A 70 -0.71 -8.45 -28.74
C LEU A 70 -1.51 -9.26 -27.70
N VAL A 71 -2.00 -10.44 -28.08
CA VAL A 71 -2.77 -11.31 -27.16
C VAL A 71 -1.92 -11.72 -25.96
N VAL A 72 -0.69 -12.21 -26.20
CA VAL A 72 0.23 -12.61 -25.13
C VAL A 72 0.69 -11.40 -24.30
N GLY A 73 0.85 -10.22 -24.92
CA GLY A 73 1.11 -8.96 -24.24
C GLY A 73 0.00 -8.60 -23.24
N PHE A 74 -1.27 -8.66 -23.64
CA PHE A 74 -2.39 -8.39 -22.73
C PHE A 74 -2.46 -9.38 -21.56
N LEU A 75 -2.26 -10.67 -21.83
CA LEU A 75 -2.19 -11.69 -20.77
C LEU A 75 -1.00 -11.44 -19.84
N GLY A 76 0.15 -11.09 -20.41
CA GLY A 76 1.36 -10.71 -19.68
C GLY A 76 1.14 -9.49 -18.80
N ALA A 77 0.40 -8.48 -19.26
CA ALA A 77 0.06 -7.30 -18.48
C ALA A 77 -0.79 -7.63 -17.25
N MET A 78 -1.81 -8.47 -17.43
CA MET A 78 -2.68 -8.95 -16.34
C MET A 78 -1.88 -9.67 -15.27
N ILE A 79 -1.07 -10.66 -15.68
CA ILE A 79 -0.24 -11.46 -14.76
C ILE A 79 0.84 -10.58 -14.13
N GLY A 80 1.53 -9.78 -14.93
CA GLY A 80 2.62 -8.90 -14.51
C GLY A 80 2.19 -7.88 -13.46
N SER A 81 0.99 -7.33 -13.57
CA SER A 81 0.45 -6.37 -12.60
C SER A 81 0.35 -6.95 -11.18
N ALA A 82 -0.04 -8.22 -11.05
CA ALA A 82 -0.15 -8.91 -9.77
C ALA A 82 1.20 -9.43 -9.26
N VAL A 83 1.96 -10.07 -10.16
CA VAL A 83 3.24 -10.72 -9.83
C VAL A 83 4.31 -9.70 -9.44
N PHE A 84 4.33 -8.53 -10.09
CA PHE A 84 5.33 -7.50 -9.82
C PHE A 84 5.25 -6.93 -8.41
N VAL A 85 4.05 -6.79 -7.84
CA VAL A 85 3.87 -6.32 -6.46
C VAL A 85 4.55 -7.28 -5.49
N PHE A 86 4.39 -8.59 -5.70
CA PHE A 86 5.02 -9.62 -4.88
C PHE A 86 6.54 -9.64 -5.06
N LEU A 87 7.03 -9.61 -6.32
CA LEU A 87 8.47 -9.59 -6.59
C LEU A 87 9.17 -8.39 -5.98
N MET A 88 8.55 -7.20 -6.01
CA MET A 88 9.16 -6.00 -5.44
C MET A 88 9.31 -6.09 -3.92
N GLN A 89 8.32 -6.63 -3.21
CA GLN A 89 8.41 -6.82 -1.76
C GLN A 89 9.49 -7.83 -1.39
N VAL A 90 9.54 -8.96 -2.09
CA VAL A 90 10.58 -9.98 -1.89
C VAL A 90 11.96 -9.42 -2.24
N GLY A 91 12.06 -8.70 -3.36
CA GLY A 91 13.31 -8.10 -3.84
C GLY A 91 13.90 -7.10 -2.83
N LEU A 92 13.08 -6.20 -2.28
CA LEU A 92 13.51 -5.29 -1.21
C LEU A 92 13.98 -6.05 0.04
N GLY A 93 13.28 -7.12 0.41
CA GLY A 93 13.71 -8.02 1.49
C GLY A 93 15.09 -8.62 1.23
N VAL A 94 15.31 -9.17 0.03
CA VAL A 94 16.60 -9.78 -0.35
C VAL A 94 17.72 -8.75 -0.32
N VAL A 95 17.50 -7.54 -0.86
CA VAL A 95 18.50 -6.47 -0.84
C VAL A 95 18.84 -6.07 0.60
N ALA A 96 17.85 -5.90 1.47
CA ALA A 96 18.07 -5.57 2.88
C ALA A 96 18.81 -6.70 3.62
N GLY A 97 18.44 -7.95 3.39
CA GLY A 97 19.11 -9.12 3.96
C GLY A 97 20.56 -9.24 3.49
N LEU A 98 20.84 -8.99 2.21
CA LEU A 98 22.19 -9.00 1.66
C LEU A 98 23.05 -7.87 2.24
N LEU A 99 22.50 -6.66 2.37
CA LEU A 99 23.21 -5.55 3.02
C LEU A 99 23.51 -5.87 4.48
N ALA A 100 22.55 -6.44 5.22
CA ALA A 100 22.76 -6.86 6.60
C ALA A 100 23.84 -7.94 6.70
N TYR A 101 23.87 -8.92 5.79
CA TYR A 101 24.94 -9.92 5.69
C TYR A 101 26.31 -9.26 5.53
N ILE A 102 26.44 -8.34 4.57
CA ILE A 102 27.71 -7.66 4.27
C ILE A 102 28.20 -6.92 5.52
N VAL A 103 27.34 -6.11 6.14
CA VAL A 103 27.71 -5.31 7.32
C VAL A 103 28.06 -6.20 8.52
N SER A 104 27.24 -7.21 8.81
CA SER A 104 27.51 -8.08 9.97
C SER A 104 28.73 -8.97 9.77
N SER A 105 28.98 -9.44 8.55
CA SER A 105 30.18 -10.24 8.23
C SER A 105 31.48 -9.43 8.40
N THR A 106 31.48 -8.13 8.10
CA THR A 106 32.67 -7.28 8.27
C THR A 106 32.91 -6.87 9.72
N VAL A 107 31.87 -6.79 10.54
CA VAL A 107 31.99 -6.42 11.97
C VAL A 107 32.34 -7.61 12.86
N PHE A 108 31.73 -8.78 12.62
CA PHE A 108 31.84 -9.94 13.51
C PHE A 108 32.76 -11.05 13.01
N ASP A 109 33.37 -10.88 11.83
CA ASP A 109 34.31 -11.80 11.16
C ASP A 109 33.84 -13.28 11.15
N SER A 110 32.52 -13.48 11.14
CA SER A 110 31.90 -14.79 11.25
C SER A 110 30.72 -14.91 10.30
N MET A 111 30.85 -15.84 9.36
CA MET A 111 29.84 -16.12 8.33
C MET A 111 28.49 -16.53 8.94
N PHE A 112 28.51 -17.32 10.01
CA PHE A 112 27.29 -17.79 10.67
C PHE A 112 26.47 -16.64 11.27
N ILE A 113 27.14 -15.70 11.96
CA ILE A 113 26.48 -14.51 12.50
C ILE A 113 25.91 -13.68 11.35
N GLY A 114 26.67 -13.54 10.26
CA GLY A 114 26.23 -12.85 9.06
C GLY A 114 24.91 -13.38 8.49
N ILE A 115 24.79 -14.69 8.34
CA ILE A 115 23.58 -15.35 7.81
C ILE A 115 22.38 -15.15 8.75
N VAL A 116 22.59 -15.22 10.07
CA VAL A 116 21.51 -14.98 11.04
C VAL A 116 21.00 -13.55 10.93
N PHE A 117 21.88 -12.55 10.89
CA PHE A 117 21.48 -11.15 10.70
C PHE A 117 20.80 -10.92 9.36
N ALA A 118 21.26 -11.57 8.28
CA ALA A 118 20.62 -11.52 6.98
C ALA A 118 19.19 -12.04 7.01
N GLY A 119 18.96 -13.19 7.64
CA GLY A 119 17.64 -13.79 7.80
C GLY A 119 16.71 -12.94 8.65
N VAL A 120 17.20 -12.39 9.78
CA VAL A 120 16.43 -11.48 10.63
C VAL A 120 16.07 -10.21 9.86
N ALA A 121 17.03 -9.58 9.19
CA ALA A 121 16.78 -8.39 8.38
C ALA A 121 15.78 -8.65 7.26
N PHE A 122 15.89 -9.78 6.56
CA PHE A 122 14.93 -10.18 5.52
C PHE A 122 13.50 -10.28 6.06
N VAL A 123 13.30 -10.97 7.18
CA VAL A 123 11.98 -11.15 7.82
C VAL A 123 11.44 -9.80 8.31
N VAL A 124 12.27 -9.02 9.00
CA VAL A 124 11.91 -7.68 9.47
C VAL A 124 11.51 -6.80 8.29
N THR A 125 12.29 -6.74 7.22
CA THR A 125 11.97 -5.94 6.04
C THR A 125 10.63 -6.35 5.43
N ILE A 126 10.37 -7.65 5.26
CA ILE A 126 9.07 -8.11 4.71
C ILE A 126 7.90 -7.71 5.61
N VAL A 127 8.04 -7.85 6.93
CA VAL A 127 6.98 -7.49 7.89
C VAL A 127 6.73 -5.97 7.93
N PHE A 128 7.79 -5.17 7.80
CA PHE A 128 7.72 -3.72 7.97
C PHE A 128 7.68 -2.94 6.65
N VAL A 129 7.73 -3.57 5.48
CA VAL A 129 7.77 -2.86 4.17
C VAL A 129 6.57 -1.93 3.98
N GLU A 130 5.36 -2.38 4.36
CA GLU A 130 4.14 -1.58 4.21
C GLU A 130 4.12 -0.37 5.13
N GLN A 131 4.73 -0.47 6.31
CA GLN A 131 4.86 0.63 7.26
C GLN A 131 5.93 1.62 6.80
N ALA A 132 7.06 1.10 6.30
CA ALA A 132 8.17 1.90 5.79
C ALA A 132 7.76 2.77 4.60
N ILE A 133 6.98 2.25 3.65
CA ILE A 133 6.49 3.03 2.49
C ILE A 133 5.65 4.22 2.96
N GLY A 134 4.79 4.03 3.97
CA GLY A 134 3.98 5.12 4.50
C GLY A 134 4.83 6.24 5.10
N VAL A 135 5.80 5.86 5.94
CA VAL A 135 6.71 6.83 6.58
C VAL A 135 7.57 7.55 5.55
N VAL A 136 8.16 6.83 4.59
CA VAL A 136 9.01 7.42 3.55
C VAL A 136 8.21 8.37 2.67
N THR A 137 6.99 8.00 2.24
CA THR A 137 6.14 8.90 1.45
C THR A 137 5.70 10.14 2.24
N ALA A 138 5.43 10.02 3.55
CA ALA A 138 5.16 11.18 4.40
C ALA A 138 6.35 12.14 4.47
N ILE A 139 7.57 11.61 4.61
CA ILE A 139 8.80 12.40 4.64
C ILE A 139 9.03 13.11 3.29
N VAL A 140 8.96 12.36 2.19
CA VAL A 140 9.16 12.90 0.83
C VAL A 140 8.09 13.95 0.50
N GLY A 141 6.83 13.68 0.85
CA GLY A 141 5.72 14.61 0.66
C GLY A 141 5.89 15.90 1.48
N GLY A 142 6.26 15.79 2.75
CA GLY A 142 6.58 16.95 3.59
C GLY A 142 7.71 17.79 2.99
N LEU A 143 8.81 17.15 2.57
CA LEU A 143 9.94 17.83 1.95
C LEU A 143 9.56 18.54 0.65
N LEU A 144 8.73 17.91 -0.20
CA LEU A 144 8.21 18.51 -1.43
C LEU A 144 7.39 19.78 -1.15
N VAL A 145 6.57 19.78 -0.09
CA VAL A 145 5.83 20.98 0.33
C VAL A 145 6.80 22.09 0.76
N GLY A 146 7.83 21.76 1.53
CA GLY A 146 8.87 22.71 1.93
C GLY A 146 9.57 23.34 0.73
N ILE A 147 9.97 22.53 -0.26
CA ILE A 147 10.59 23.01 -1.50
C ILE A 147 9.62 23.90 -2.29
N GLY A 148 8.35 23.50 -2.43
CA GLY A 148 7.34 24.32 -3.11
C GLY A 148 7.11 25.67 -2.43
N MET A 149 7.13 25.71 -1.09
CA MET A 149 7.02 26.95 -0.32
C MET A 149 8.26 27.85 -0.44
N LEU A 150 9.47 27.26 -0.47
CA LEU A 150 10.70 28.02 -0.70
C LEU A 150 10.68 28.72 -2.06
N TRP A 151 10.15 28.06 -3.09
CA TRP A 151 10.05 28.64 -4.43
C TRP A 151 9.03 29.78 -4.53
N MET A 152 8.02 29.81 -3.66
CA MET A 152 7.04 30.89 -3.66
C MET A 152 7.52 32.14 -2.90
N GLU A 153 8.60 32.05 -2.11
CA GLU A 153 9.16 33.14 -1.28
C GLU A 153 8.12 33.88 -0.39
N LEU A 154 6.96 33.27 -0.15
CA LEU A 154 5.83 33.88 0.56
C LEU A 154 6.02 33.94 2.08
N PHE A 155 6.93 33.14 2.63
CA PHE A 155 7.05 32.91 4.07
C PHE A 155 8.51 32.92 4.52
N ASP A 156 8.72 33.31 5.78
CA ASP A 156 10.03 33.20 6.43
C ASP A 156 10.49 31.74 6.50
N MET A 157 11.80 31.52 6.37
CA MET A 157 12.42 30.19 6.38
C MET A 157 12.01 29.35 7.61
N MET A 158 11.88 29.98 8.79
CA MET A 158 11.44 29.32 10.02
C MET A 158 9.99 28.80 9.90
N VAL A 159 9.09 29.57 9.31
CA VAL A 159 7.69 29.18 9.10
C VAL A 159 7.61 28.01 8.13
N ILE A 160 8.40 28.03 7.05
CA ILE A 160 8.46 26.94 6.08
C ILE A 160 8.91 25.63 6.73
N VAL A 161 9.98 25.66 7.53
CA VAL A 161 10.47 24.47 8.24
C VAL A 161 9.43 23.93 9.23
N LEU A 162 8.73 24.81 9.96
CA LEU A 162 7.66 24.41 10.87
C LEU A 162 6.50 23.75 10.13
N ILE A 163 6.07 24.31 8.99
CA ILE A 163 5.00 23.73 8.16
C ILE A 163 5.44 22.38 7.60
N MET A 164 6.66 22.29 7.06
CA MET A 164 7.23 21.04 6.53
C MET A 164 7.23 19.94 7.60
N PHE A 165 7.69 20.26 8.80
CA PHE A 165 7.73 19.32 9.92
C PHE A 165 6.31 18.94 10.39
N ALA A 166 5.40 19.92 10.49
CA ALA A 166 4.01 19.68 10.87
C ALA A 166 3.31 18.75 9.87
N ILE A 167 3.46 18.97 8.56
CA ILE A 167 2.89 18.11 7.52
C ILE A 167 3.50 16.71 7.56
N MET A 168 4.80 16.59 7.77
CA MET A 168 5.47 15.29 7.88
C MET A 168 4.94 14.48 9.07
N VAL A 169 4.89 15.09 10.26
CA VAL A 169 4.40 14.44 11.48
C VAL A 169 2.92 14.11 11.36
N PHE A 170 2.11 15.04 10.87
CA PHE A 170 0.67 14.85 10.67
C PHE A 170 0.39 13.76 9.63
N GLY A 171 1.09 13.80 8.48
CA GLY A 171 0.98 12.80 7.42
C GLY A 171 1.33 11.40 7.92
N ALA A 172 2.43 11.25 8.65
CA ALA A 172 2.81 9.98 9.26
C ALA A 172 1.75 9.48 10.27
N ALA A 173 1.24 10.35 11.13
CA ALA A 173 0.22 10.00 12.12
C ALA A 173 -1.11 9.56 11.46
N VAL A 174 -1.59 10.28 10.45
CA VAL A 174 -2.81 9.94 9.70
C VAL A 174 -2.65 8.60 8.99
N GLN A 175 -1.52 8.36 8.34
CA GLN A 175 -1.29 7.09 7.64
C GLN A 175 -1.19 5.88 8.57
N ILE A 176 -0.61 6.04 9.77
CA ILE A 176 -0.52 4.97 10.78
C ILE A 176 -1.91 4.65 11.34
N THR A 177 -2.73 5.68 11.61
CA THR A 177 -4.07 5.50 12.19
C THR A 177 -5.03 4.83 11.20
N MET A 178 -5.07 5.28 9.94
CA MET A 178 -5.93 4.67 8.92
C MET A 178 -5.65 3.17 8.74
N HIS A 179 -4.37 2.76 8.78
CA HIS A 179 -4.02 1.34 8.69
C HIS A 179 -4.55 0.54 9.88
N ARG A 180 -4.45 1.10 11.09
CA ARG A 180 -4.94 0.45 12.31
C ARG A 180 -6.45 0.22 12.27
N ASP A 181 -7.21 1.14 11.68
CA ASP A 181 -8.66 1.03 11.55
C ASP A 181 -9.08 -0.05 10.56
N GLU A 182 -8.41 -0.13 9.40
CA GLU A 182 -8.69 -1.19 8.44
C GLU A 182 -8.34 -2.56 9.01
N GLN A 183 -7.25 -2.67 9.75
CA GLN A 183 -6.84 -3.91 10.42
C GLN A 183 -7.83 -4.31 11.52
N ARG A 184 -8.33 -3.33 12.31
CA ARG A 184 -9.41 -3.56 13.28
C ARG A 184 -10.68 -4.05 12.60
N ARG A 185 -11.06 -3.48 11.46
CA ARG A 185 -12.24 -3.93 10.69
C ARG A 185 -12.08 -5.37 10.20
N LYS A 186 -10.93 -5.71 9.60
CA LYS A 186 -10.63 -7.08 9.14
C LYS A 186 -10.65 -8.07 10.31
N ASN A 187 -10.02 -7.72 11.43
CA ASN A 187 -10.01 -8.55 12.63
C ASN A 187 -11.43 -8.71 13.22
N ALA A 188 -12.22 -7.64 13.26
CA ALA A 188 -13.61 -7.70 13.74
C ALA A 188 -14.49 -8.57 12.83
N MET A 189 -14.33 -8.49 11.50
CA MET A 189 -15.02 -9.37 10.55
C MET A 189 -14.61 -10.83 10.72
N MET A 190 -13.32 -11.10 10.94
CA MET A 190 -12.83 -12.46 11.22
C MET A 190 -13.37 -12.99 12.55
N MET A 191 -13.45 -12.16 13.59
CA MET A 191 -14.06 -12.53 14.87
C MET A 191 -15.58 -12.74 14.76
N ALA A 192 -16.27 -11.96 13.93
CA ALA A 192 -17.68 -12.14 13.64
C ALA A 192 -17.94 -13.42 12.81
N ALA A 193 -17.05 -13.74 11.86
CA ALA A 193 -17.13 -14.97 11.08
C ALA A 193 -16.73 -16.22 11.88
N ALA A 194 -15.83 -16.06 12.86
CA ALA A 194 -15.42 -17.12 13.78
C ALA A 194 -16.32 -17.23 15.02
N ALA A 195 -17.32 -16.35 15.17
CA ALA A 195 -18.34 -16.50 16.19
C ALA A 195 -19.03 -17.85 15.91
N PRO A 196 -18.97 -18.81 16.86
CA PRO A 196 -19.59 -20.11 16.65
C PRO A 196 -21.08 -19.88 16.39
N ALA A 197 -21.59 -20.46 15.29
CA ALA A 197 -23.03 -20.55 15.06
C ALA A 197 -23.64 -21.04 16.38
N ALA A 198 -24.54 -20.22 16.94
CA ALA A 198 -25.13 -20.50 18.25
C ALA A 198 -25.52 -21.99 18.31
N PRO A 199 -25.15 -22.71 19.39
CA PRO A 199 -25.42 -24.14 19.48
C PRO A 199 -26.90 -24.32 19.19
N ALA A 200 -27.22 -25.14 18.19
CA ALA A 200 -28.60 -25.45 17.81
C ALA A 200 -29.33 -25.84 19.09
N ALA A 201 -30.12 -24.90 19.62
CA ALA A 201 -30.82 -25.09 20.87
C ALA A 201 -31.66 -26.35 20.66
N MET A 202 -31.42 -27.38 21.49
CA MET A 202 -32.19 -28.61 21.51
C MET A 202 -33.65 -28.24 21.34
N GLY A 203 -34.19 -28.60 20.17
CA GLY A 203 -35.39 -27.99 19.65
C GLY A 203 -36.52 -28.09 20.65
N ARG A 204 -37.04 -26.93 21.08
CA ARG A 204 -38.38 -26.90 21.64
C ARG A 204 -39.28 -27.55 20.59
N ALA A 205 -39.98 -28.60 20.97
CA ALA A 205 -41.01 -29.18 20.13
C ALA A 205 -42.25 -28.29 20.24
N CYS A 206 -42.94 -28.05 19.12
CA CYS A 206 -44.19 -27.31 19.17
C CYS A 206 -45.21 -28.07 20.06
N PRO A 207 -45.81 -27.46 21.09
CA PRO A 207 -46.74 -28.11 22.01
C PRO A 207 -48.04 -28.56 21.32
N LYS A 208 -48.34 -28.08 20.11
CA LYS A 208 -49.51 -28.51 19.33
C LYS A 208 -49.29 -29.71 18.42
N CYS A 209 -48.09 -29.90 17.89
CA CYS A 209 -47.84 -30.94 16.87
C CYS A 209 -46.56 -31.76 17.09
N GLY A 210 -45.79 -31.46 18.14
CA GLY A 210 -44.50 -32.10 18.42
C GLY A 210 -43.42 -31.85 17.37
N GLY A 211 -43.67 -30.98 16.39
CA GLY A 211 -42.73 -30.69 15.30
C GLY A 211 -41.53 -29.86 15.75
N SER A 212 -40.41 -29.97 15.02
CA SER A 212 -39.23 -29.14 15.23
C SER A 212 -39.55 -27.66 14.99
N LEU A 213 -39.22 -26.81 15.96
CA LEU A 213 -39.30 -25.36 15.82
C LEU A 213 -38.01 -24.83 15.20
N THR A 214 -38.15 -23.96 14.19
CA THR A 214 -37.02 -23.22 13.63
C THR A 214 -37.03 -21.82 14.22
N PHE A 215 -35.90 -21.41 14.80
CA PHE A 215 -35.73 -20.07 15.34
C PHE A 215 -35.49 -19.05 14.22
N ILE A 216 -36.27 -17.97 14.19
CA ILE A 216 -36.11 -16.89 13.22
C ILE A 216 -35.47 -15.70 13.92
N PRO A 217 -34.21 -15.36 13.62
CA PRO A 217 -33.46 -14.34 14.34
C PRO A 217 -34.04 -12.93 14.15
N GLU A 218 -34.71 -12.69 13.02
CA GLU A 218 -35.29 -11.39 12.67
C GLU A 218 -36.43 -10.95 13.61
N TYR A 219 -37.18 -11.91 14.14
CA TYR A 219 -38.31 -11.64 15.05
C TYR A 219 -38.11 -12.17 16.47
N ASN A 220 -36.95 -12.80 16.73
CA ASN A 220 -36.62 -13.45 18.01
C ASN A 220 -37.74 -14.39 18.51
N ARG A 221 -38.39 -15.10 17.58
CA ARG A 221 -39.51 -16.04 17.82
C ARG A 221 -39.28 -17.36 17.11
N HIS A 222 -39.93 -18.41 17.61
CA HIS A 222 -39.85 -19.74 17.03
C HIS A 222 -41.04 -19.97 16.10
N TYR A 223 -40.82 -20.47 14.89
CA TYR A 223 -41.89 -20.76 13.94
C TYR A 223 -41.99 -22.25 13.68
N CYS A 224 -43.23 -22.75 13.72
CA CYS A 224 -43.54 -24.12 13.37
C CYS A 224 -44.08 -24.19 11.94
N TYR A 225 -43.35 -24.82 11.02
CA TYR A 225 -43.80 -24.99 9.62
C TYR A 225 -45.03 -25.89 9.48
N LYS A 226 -45.25 -26.84 10.39
CA LYS A 226 -46.44 -27.71 10.36
C LYS A 226 -47.71 -26.99 10.81
N CYS A 227 -47.61 -26.10 11.80
CA CYS A 227 -48.75 -25.37 12.35
C CYS A 227 -48.88 -23.94 11.82
N GLN A 228 -47.93 -23.49 11.00
CA GLN A 228 -47.80 -22.14 10.46
C GLN A 228 -48.02 -21.03 11.50
N ARG A 229 -47.50 -21.21 12.70
CA ARG A 229 -47.67 -20.29 13.83
C ARG A 229 -46.35 -20.05 14.56
N TYR A 230 -46.27 -18.86 15.15
CA TYR A 230 -45.17 -18.44 16.00
C TYR A 230 -45.43 -18.77 17.47
N GLU A 231 -44.35 -19.07 18.19
CA GLU A 231 -44.27 -19.15 19.65
C GLU A 231 -43.18 -18.24 20.20
#